data_AF-A0A963EEK6-F1
#
_entry.id   AF-A0A963EEK6-F1
#
_cell.length_a   1.000
_cell.length_b   1.000
_cell.length_c   1.000
_cell.angle_alpha   90.00
_cell.angle_beta   90.00
_cell.angle_gamma   90.00
#
_symmetry.space_group_name_H-M   'P 1'
#
loop_
_entity.id
_entity.type
_entity.pdbx_description
1 polymer ?
#
loop_
_entity_poly.entity_id
_entity_poly.type
_entity_poly.pdbx_seq_one_letter_code
_entity_poly.pdbx_strand_id
1 'polypeptide(L)'
;VGELARDRGAQTPIRLVSSAKSWLCHGGIDRRAPILPNEETEGVERISPLTASIRYLEHLRQAWNQVHPDAPLEQQELTITIPASFDPAARELTAEAAEAAGYPHLTLLEEPQSALYSWIQASGSKWREQVRVG
;
A
#
# COMPACT_ATOMS: atom_id res chain seq x y z
N VAL A 1 11.21 1.39 8.84
CA VAL A 1 10.19 1.92 7.89
C VAL A 1 9.78 3.30 8.38
N GLY A 2 9.22 4.15 7.53
CA GLY A 2 8.74 5.49 7.93
C GLY A 2 9.77 6.61 7.71
N GLU A 3 9.56 7.74 8.39
CA GLU A 3 10.32 8.98 8.18
C GLU A 3 11.82 8.81 8.43
N LEU A 4 12.21 8.14 9.53
CA LEU A 4 13.61 7.88 9.81
C LEU A 4 14.31 7.10 8.68
N ALA A 5 13.61 6.14 8.08
CA ALA A 5 14.15 5.37 6.95
C ALA A 5 14.27 6.24 5.69
N ARG A 6 13.34 7.18 5.46
CA ARG A 6 13.43 8.17 4.37
C ARG A 6 14.63 9.09 4.57
N ASP A 7 14.81 9.64 5.76
CA ASP A 7 15.87 10.61 6.06
C ASP A 7 17.25 9.99 6.00
N ARG A 8 17.42 8.78 6.58
CA ARG A 8 18.68 8.03 6.48
C ARG A 8 18.91 7.49 5.08
N GLY A 9 17.86 7.03 4.41
CA GLY A 9 17.94 6.55 3.04
C GLY A 9 18.38 7.62 2.04
N ALA A 10 18.06 8.89 2.28
CA ALA A 10 18.58 10.00 1.47
C ALA A 10 20.12 10.13 1.56
N GLN A 11 20.74 9.71 2.66
CA GLN A 11 22.19 9.73 2.86
C GLN A 11 22.87 8.47 2.29
N THR A 12 22.16 7.34 2.25
CA THR A 12 22.64 6.08 1.67
C THR A 12 21.57 5.45 0.76
N PRO A 13 21.33 6.00 -0.45
CA PRO A 13 20.22 5.57 -1.32
C PRO A 13 20.26 4.08 -1.68
N ILE A 14 21.47 3.53 -1.84
CA ILE A 14 21.71 2.11 -2.17
C ILE A 14 21.21 1.13 -1.09
N ARG A 15 20.87 1.65 0.11
CA ARG A 15 20.31 0.87 1.23
C ARG A 15 18.81 1.09 1.43
N LEU A 16 18.18 1.93 0.62
CA LEU A 16 16.79 2.32 0.75
C LEU A 16 15.90 1.53 -0.21
N VAL A 17 14.87 0.87 0.34
CA VAL A 17 13.75 0.39 -0.46
C VAL A 17 12.67 1.47 -0.52
N SER A 18 12.39 1.96 -1.73
CA SER A 18 11.33 2.90 -2.04
C SER A 18 10.38 2.34 -3.11
N SER A 19 9.25 3.01 -3.35
CA SER A 19 8.31 2.65 -4.42
C SER A 19 7.77 1.21 -4.35
N ALA A 20 7.59 0.66 -3.15
CA ALA A 20 7.14 -0.72 -2.94
C ALA A 20 5.86 -1.07 -3.74
N LYS A 21 4.88 -0.16 -3.78
CA LYS A 21 3.65 -0.32 -4.58
C LYS A 21 3.94 -0.50 -6.07
N SER A 22 4.82 0.32 -6.64
CA SER A 22 5.18 0.25 -8.06
C SER A 22 5.92 -1.04 -8.40
N TRP A 23 6.78 -1.52 -7.50
CA TRP A 23 7.43 -2.81 -7.64
C TRP A 23 6.44 -3.97 -7.53
N LEU A 24 5.47 -3.90 -6.61
CA LEU A 24 4.46 -4.93 -6.42
C LEU A 24 3.56 -5.11 -7.66
N CYS A 25 3.35 -4.05 -8.45
CA CYS A 25 2.55 -4.12 -9.67
C CYS A 25 3.36 -4.25 -10.96
N HIS A 26 4.69 -4.38 -10.88
CA HIS A 26 5.51 -4.54 -12.07
C HIS A 26 5.43 -5.98 -12.58
N GLY A 27 4.82 -6.20 -13.75
CA GLY A 27 4.60 -7.53 -14.34
C GLY A 27 5.86 -8.24 -14.86
N GLY A 28 6.93 -7.48 -15.13
CA GLY A 28 8.18 -8.03 -15.70
C GLY A 28 9.16 -8.64 -14.70
N ILE A 29 8.80 -8.76 -13.43
CA ILE A 29 9.69 -9.25 -12.36
C ILE A 29 9.04 -10.33 -11.50
N ASP A 30 9.87 -11.13 -10.83
CA ASP A 30 9.43 -11.95 -9.72
C ASP A 30 9.22 -11.08 -8.47
N ARG A 31 7.95 -10.86 -8.11
CA ARG A 31 7.52 -10.00 -6.98
C ARG A 31 7.77 -10.65 -5.61
N ARG A 32 8.21 -11.92 -5.57
CA ARG A 32 8.60 -12.67 -4.36
C ARG A 32 10.09 -12.86 -4.22
N ALA A 33 10.87 -12.63 -5.27
CA ALA A 33 12.32 -12.72 -5.21
C ALA A 33 12.93 -11.54 -4.44
N PRO A 34 14.04 -11.74 -3.70
CA PRO A 34 14.73 -10.69 -2.96
C PRO A 34 15.54 -9.77 -3.90
N ILE A 35 14.84 -8.87 -4.59
CA ILE A 35 15.42 -7.98 -5.62
C ILE A 35 15.56 -6.52 -5.18
N LEU A 36 15.11 -6.16 -3.96
CA LEU A 36 15.17 -4.80 -3.43
C LEU A 36 16.12 -4.71 -2.23
N PRO A 37 16.96 -3.67 -2.09
CA PRO A 37 17.17 -2.57 -3.04
C PRO A 37 17.73 -3.09 -4.37
N ASN A 38 17.42 -2.37 -5.45
CA ASN A 38 17.75 -2.77 -6.83
C ASN A 38 19.26 -2.80 -7.10
N GLU A 39 20.03 -2.03 -6.34
CA GLU A 39 21.48 -2.04 -6.37
C GLU A 39 22.03 -3.01 -5.32
N GLU A 40 22.82 -3.98 -5.77
CA GLU A 40 23.52 -4.87 -4.86
C GLU A 40 24.57 -4.08 -4.07
N THR A 41 24.43 -4.12 -2.75
CA THR A 41 25.34 -3.45 -1.81
C THR A 41 25.81 -4.44 -0.77
N GLU A 42 27.12 -4.50 -0.55
CA GLU A 42 27.71 -5.40 0.44
C GLU A 42 27.15 -5.12 1.85
N GLY A 43 26.75 -6.19 2.53
CA GLY A 43 26.14 -6.13 3.87
C GLY A 43 24.69 -5.62 3.90
N VAL A 44 24.00 -5.51 2.76
CA VAL A 44 22.58 -5.17 2.69
C VAL A 44 21.78 -6.41 2.28
N GLU A 45 20.96 -6.90 3.19
CA GLU A 45 20.01 -7.98 2.88
C GLU A 45 18.94 -7.46 1.92
N ARG A 46 18.75 -8.19 0.80
CA ARG A 46 17.67 -7.88 -0.14
C ARG A 46 16.37 -8.54 0.27
N ILE A 47 15.26 -7.85 -0.01
CA ILE A 47 13.90 -8.31 0.25
C ILE A 47 13.05 -8.23 -1.02
N SER A 48 11.91 -8.91 -1.01
CA SER A 48 10.97 -8.89 -2.13
C SER A 48 10.06 -7.66 -2.11
N PRO A 49 9.48 -7.26 -3.27
CA PRO A 49 8.40 -6.28 -3.31
C PRO A 49 7.23 -6.61 -2.38
N LEU A 50 6.85 -7.89 -2.28
CA LEU A 50 5.83 -8.36 -1.34
C LEU A 50 6.25 -8.11 0.11
N THR A 51 7.46 -8.51 0.50
CA THR A 51 8.00 -8.29 1.85
C THR A 51 8.08 -6.81 2.19
N ALA A 52 8.49 -5.96 1.25
CA ALA A 52 8.51 -4.51 1.44
C ALA A 52 7.11 -3.96 1.72
N SER A 53 6.10 -4.44 0.99
CA SER A 53 4.70 -4.04 1.15
C SER A 53 4.12 -4.50 2.50
N ILE A 54 4.41 -5.72 2.94
CA ILE A 54 4.06 -6.24 4.27
C ILE A 54 4.63 -5.31 5.36
N ARG A 55 5.93 -5.03 5.31
CA ARG A 55 6.60 -4.15 6.29
C ARG A 55 6.02 -2.74 6.32
N TYR A 56 5.52 -2.23 5.19
CA TYR A 56 4.86 -0.93 5.14
C TYR A 56 3.50 -0.98 5.84
N LEU A 57 2.69 -1.99 5.57
CA LEU A 57 1.39 -2.17 6.22
C LEU A 57 1.54 -2.45 7.72
N GLU A 58 2.47 -3.30 8.14
CA GLU A 58 2.78 -3.53 9.56
C GLU A 58 3.13 -2.22 10.27
N HIS A 59 3.95 -1.36 9.64
CA HIS A 59 4.32 -0.08 10.21
C HIS A 59 3.12 0.86 10.36
N LEU A 60 2.20 0.88 9.39
CA LEU A 60 0.96 1.66 9.47
C LEU A 60 0.04 1.15 10.58
N ARG A 61 -0.11 -0.17 10.71
CA ARG A 61 -0.87 -0.79 11.81
C ARG A 61 -0.31 -0.42 13.18
N GLN A 62 1.01 -0.56 13.36
CA GLN A 62 1.69 -0.20 14.60
C GLN A 62 1.51 1.28 14.94
N ALA A 63 1.66 2.17 13.95
CA ALA A 63 1.45 3.60 14.14
C ALA A 63 0.00 3.93 14.53
N TRP A 64 -0.99 3.30 13.88
CA TRP A 64 -2.39 3.46 14.26
C TRP A 64 -2.66 3.00 15.69
N ASN A 65 -2.23 1.78 16.04
CA ASN A 65 -2.49 1.19 17.36
C ASN A 65 -1.80 1.98 18.49
N GLN A 66 -0.67 2.63 18.20
CA GLN A 66 -0.02 3.53 19.14
C GLN A 66 -0.86 4.77 19.43
N VAL A 67 -1.50 5.35 18.40
CA VAL A 67 -2.34 6.55 18.54
C VAL A 67 -3.74 6.21 19.07
N HIS A 68 -4.25 5.01 18.77
CA HIS A 68 -5.59 4.54 19.11
C HIS A 68 -5.54 3.22 19.89
N PRO A 69 -5.04 3.22 21.14
CA PRO A 69 -4.90 1.98 21.92
C PRO A 69 -6.25 1.29 22.19
N ASP A 70 -7.34 2.06 22.29
CA ASP A 70 -8.69 1.55 22.54
C ASP A 70 -9.46 1.18 21.26
N ALA A 71 -8.89 1.46 20.09
CA ALA A 71 -9.49 1.16 18.78
C ALA A 71 -8.43 0.61 17.82
N PRO A 72 -7.87 -0.59 18.10
CA PRO A 72 -6.80 -1.17 17.29
C PRO A 72 -7.28 -1.42 15.86
N LEU A 73 -6.36 -1.25 14.89
CA LEU A 73 -6.65 -1.26 13.46
C LEU A 73 -7.24 -2.60 13.01
N GLU A 74 -6.76 -3.72 13.57
CA GLU A 74 -7.25 -5.07 13.24
C GLU A 74 -8.71 -5.32 13.62
N GLN A 75 -9.32 -4.48 14.47
CA GLN A 75 -10.74 -4.56 14.82
C GLN A 75 -11.63 -3.66 13.96
N GLN A 76 -11.04 -2.93 13.01
CA GLN A 76 -11.76 -2.00 12.14
C GLN A 76 -12.06 -2.64 10.79
N GLU A 77 -13.11 -2.16 10.13
CA GLU A 77 -13.36 -2.44 8.71
C GLU A 77 -12.42 -1.55 7.87
N LEU A 78 -11.52 -2.18 7.10
CA LEU A 78 -10.47 -1.48 6.37
C LEU A 78 -10.73 -1.50 4.87
N THR A 79 -10.55 -0.35 4.23
CA THR A 79 -10.50 -0.25 2.76
C THR A 79 -9.10 0.16 2.33
N ILE A 80 -8.44 -0.65 1.51
CA ILE A 80 -7.18 -0.27 0.84
C ILE A 80 -7.50 0.04 -0.62
N THR A 81 -7.10 1.24 -1.05
CA THR A 81 -7.24 1.64 -2.44
C THR A 81 -6.09 1.12 -3.29
N ILE A 82 -6.41 0.60 -4.48
CA ILE A 82 -5.44 0.12 -5.46
C ILE A 82 -5.60 0.88 -6.79
N PRO A 83 -4.53 1.07 -7.58
CA PRO A 83 -4.65 1.64 -8.92
C PRO A 83 -5.55 0.78 -9.81
N ALA A 84 -6.39 1.42 -10.64
CA ALA A 84 -7.21 0.71 -11.63
C ALA A 84 -6.38 -0.03 -12.69
N SER A 85 -5.10 0.33 -12.84
CA SER A 85 -4.16 -0.34 -13.75
C SER A 85 -3.53 -1.61 -13.17
N PHE A 86 -3.84 -1.98 -11.92
CA PHE A 86 -3.30 -3.21 -11.33
C PHE A 86 -3.80 -4.44 -12.09
N ASP A 87 -2.88 -5.29 -12.52
CA ASP A 87 -3.22 -6.63 -12.98
C ASP A 87 -3.80 -7.47 -11.82
N PRO A 88 -4.54 -8.56 -12.12
CA PRO A 88 -5.12 -9.42 -11.09
C PRO A 88 -4.10 -9.93 -10.06
N ALA A 89 -2.87 -10.25 -10.49
CA ALA A 89 -1.83 -10.72 -9.60
C ALA A 89 -1.34 -9.63 -8.63
N ALA A 90 -1.28 -8.36 -9.04
CA ALA A 90 -0.91 -7.23 -8.18
C ALA A 90 -1.99 -6.96 -7.12
N ARG A 91 -3.28 -7.14 -7.50
CA ARG A 91 -4.41 -7.08 -6.58
C ARG A 91 -4.32 -8.20 -5.53
N GLU A 92 -4.09 -9.44 -5.96
CA GLU A 92 -3.91 -10.59 -5.07
C GLU A 92 -2.74 -10.39 -4.11
N LEU A 93 -1.59 -9.92 -4.61
CA LEU A 93 -0.42 -9.64 -3.79
C LEU A 93 -0.65 -8.51 -2.78
N THR A 94 -1.51 -7.55 -3.10
CA THR A 94 -1.89 -6.50 -2.15
C THR A 94 -2.76 -7.07 -1.04
N ALA A 95 -3.71 -7.96 -1.38
CA ALA A 95 -4.52 -8.66 -0.38
C ALA A 95 -3.65 -9.55 0.53
N GLU A 96 -2.72 -10.32 -0.06
CA GLU A 96 -1.78 -11.17 0.67
C GLU A 96 -0.87 -10.35 1.60
N ALA A 97 -0.35 -9.22 1.13
CA ALA A 97 0.46 -8.34 1.95
C ALA A 97 -0.30 -7.80 3.17
N ALA A 98 -1.58 -7.45 2.97
CA ALA A 98 -2.44 -6.95 4.04
C ALA A 98 -2.85 -8.04 5.03
N GLU A 99 -3.18 -9.23 4.55
CA GLU A 99 -3.44 -10.40 5.40
C GLU A 99 -2.22 -10.71 6.28
N ALA A 100 -1.03 -10.80 5.68
CA ALA A 100 0.22 -11.03 6.40
C ALA A 100 0.54 -9.92 7.42
N ALA A 101 0.14 -8.67 7.15
CA ALA A 101 0.29 -7.55 8.07
C ALA A 101 -0.76 -7.51 9.20
N GLY A 102 -1.74 -8.42 9.19
CA GLY A 102 -2.77 -8.56 10.23
C GLY A 102 -4.03 -7.73 9.98
N TYR A 103 -4.52 -7.69 8.73
CA TYR A 103 -5.69 -6.91 8.32
C TYR A 103 -6.86 -7.88 8.00
N PRO A 104 -7.56 -8.42 9.00
CA PRO A 104 -8.53 -9.52 8.80
C PRO A 104 -9.80 -9.10 8.05
N HIS A 105 -10.17 -7.81 8.11
CA HIS A 105 -11.40 -7.27 7.55
C HIS A 105 -11.08 -6.25 6.45
N LEU A 106 -10.59 -6.75 5.31
CA LEU A 106 -10.11 -5.93 4.21
C LEU A 106 -11.05 -5.91 3.01
N THR A 107 -11.36 -4.71 2.54
CA THR A 107 -11.93 -4.45 1.22
C THR A 107 -10.89 -3.78 0.32
N LEU A 108 -10.73 -4.28 -0.90
CA LEU A 108 -9.95 -3.60 -1.95
C LEU A 108 -10.87 -2.80 -2.86
N LEU A 109 -10.55 -1.52 -3.02
CA LEU A 109 -11.30 -0.58 -3.85
C LEU A 109 -10.38 0.10 -4.87
N GLU A 110 -10.83 0.38 -6.08
CA GLU A 110 -10.00 1.12 -7.02
C GLU A 110 -9.91 2.61 -6.64
N GLU A 111 -8.73 3.21 -6.78
CA GLU A 111 -8.48 4.64 -6.55
C GLU A 111 -9.51 5.56 -7.28
N PRO A 112 -9.83 5.38 -8.59
CA PRO A 112 -10.85 6.20 -9.24
C PRO A 112 -12.25 6.01 -8.67
N GLN A 113 -12.61 4.80 -8.24
CA GLN A 113 -13.90 4.53 -7.59
C GLN A 113 -13.97 5.21 -6.21
N SER A 114 -12.89 5.14 -5.44
CA SER A 114 -12.75 5.83 -4.15
C SER A 114 -12.90 7.35 -4.30
N ALA A 115 -12.23 7.94 -5.31
CA ALA A 115 -12.35 9.36 -5.62
C ALA A 115 -13.79 9.75 -6.01
N LEU A 116 -14.48 8.93 -6.80
CA LEU A 116 -15.88 9.16 -7.16
C LEU A 116 -16.79 9.12 -5.92
N TYR A 117 -16.64 8.13 -5.02
CA TYR A 117 -17.44 8.04 -3.80
C TYR A 117 -17.22 9.25 -2.88
N SER A 118 -15.96 9.70 -2.74
CA SER A 118 -15.65 10.91 -1.98
C SER A 118 -16.32 12.15 -2.59
N TRP A 119 -16.29 12.30 -3.92
CA TRP A 119 -16.95 13.42 -4.61
C TRP A 119 -18.48 13.39 -4.46
N ILE A 120 -19.11 12.21 -4.58
CA ILE A 120 -20.56 12.05 -4.38
C ILE A 120 -20.95 12.46 -2.96
N GLN A 121 -20.21 11.98 -1.95
CA GLN A 121 -20.44 12.33 -0.55
C GLN A 121 -20.33 13.85 -0.33
N ALA A 122 -19.27 14.48 -0.86
CA ALA A 122 -19.05 15.91 -0.75
C ALA A 122 -20.12 16.75 -1.49
N SER A 123 -20.70 16.22 -2.57
CA SER A 123 -21.68 16.90 -3.41
C SER A 123 -23.13 16.80 -2.90
N GLY A 124 -23.40 15.99 -1.87
CA GLY A 124 -24.75 15.83 -1.30
C GLY A 124 -25.77 15.32 -2.31
N SER A 125 -26.93 15.96 -2.46
CA SER A 125 -27.94 15.58 -3.47
C SER A 125 -27.66 16.11 -4.87
N LYS A 126 -26.75 17.09 -5.02
CA LYS A 126 -26.53 17.85 -6.26
C LYS A 126 -25.69 17.13 -7.31
N TRP A 127 -25.01 16.03 -6.95
CA TRP A 127 -24.17 15.30 -7.91
C TRP A 127 -24.98 14.81 -9.12
N ARG A 128 -26.26 14.49 -8.91
CA ARG A 128 -27.18 14.03 -9.98
C ARG A 128 -27.39 15.06 -11.08
N GLU A 129 -27.22 16.34 -10.79
CA GLU A 129 -27.32 17.45 -11.76
C GLU A 129 -25.99 17.69 -12.48
N GLN A 130 -24.88 17.23 -11.90
CA GLN A 130 -23.52 17.44 -12.40
C GLN A 130 -23.02 16.28 -13.28
N VAL A 131 -23.60 15.08 -13.14
CA VAL A 131 -23.26 13.92 -13.97
C VAL A 131 -24.12 13.87 -15.24
N ARG A 132 -23.52 13.38 -16.32
CA ARG A 132 -24.23 13.02 -17.57
C ARG A 132 -23.80 11.62 -17.96
N VAL A 133 -24.66 10.88 -18.66
CA VAL A 133 -24.28 9.60 -19.26
C VAL A 133 -23.16 9.88 -20.26
N GLY A 134 -22.04 9.17 -20.10
CA GLY A 134 -20.89 9.22 -20.99
C GLY A 134 -21.12 8.49 -22.30
#